data_AF-A0A1T5J5H6-F1
#
_entry.id   AF-A0A1T5J5H6-F1
#
_cell.length_a   1.000
_cell.length_b   1.000
_cell.length_c   1.000
_cell.angle_alpha   90.00
_cell.angle_beta   90.00
_cell.angle_gamma   90.00
#
_symmetry.space_group_name_H-M   'P 1'
#
loop_
_entity.id
_entity.type
_entity.pdbx_description
1 polymer ?
#
loop_
_entity_poly.entity_id
_entity_poly.type
_entity_poly.pdbx_seq_one_letter_code
_entity_poly.pdbx_strand_id
1 'polypeptide(L)'
;MDGNEQYSTAQAHESFTIPEQAEALIYLAEKIIQQHSQEGPQSPVKPQLIADLNYRISSAKSRHDQGLKYERLMREAFAERDFLLGKHNTLGREERDVKSIIENVVLLLQQHYTDKTGFTNWGLEARSDK
;
A
#
# COMPACT_ATOMS: atom_id res chain seq x y z
N MET A 1 -2.91 -71.16 -3.79
CA MET A 1 -1.46 -71.17 -4.06
C MET A 1 -1.18 -70.48 -5.39
N ASP A 2 -0.63 -69.25 -5.47
CA ASP A 2 -0.90 -67.94 -4.80
C ASP A 2 0.09 -66.87 -5.38
N GLY A 3 -0.03 -65.55 -5.21
CA GLY A 3 -1.12 -64.71 -4.66
C GLY A 3 -2.11 -64.25 -5.75
N ASN A 4 -2.70 -63.06 -5.78
CA ASN A 4 -2.65 -61.82 -4.96
C ASN A 4 -1.31 -61.05 -4.88
N GLU A 5 -1.19 -59.95 -5.63
CA GLU A 5 -0.63 -58.64 -5.21
C GLU A 5 -0.84 -57.62 -6.35
N GLN A 6 -1.85 -56.75 -6.23
CA GLN A 6 -1.81 -55.39 -5.66
C GLN A 6 -1.78 -54.32 -6.76
N TYR A 7 -2.98 -53.83 -7.12
CA TYR A 7 -3.13 -52.59 -7.88
C TYR A 7 -2.65 -51.42 -7.03
N SER A 8 -1.44 -50.92 -7.29
CA SER A 8 -0.94 -49.67 -6.70
C SER A 8 -1.65 -48.47 -7.35
N THR A 9 -2.88 -48.19 -6.91
CA THR A 9 -3.52 -46.88 -7.15
C THR A 9 -2.93 -45.87 -6.17
N ALA A 10 -1.65 -45.52 -6.36
CA ALA A 10 -1.08 -44.33 -5.76
C ALA A 10 -1.81 -43.11 -6.34
N GLN A 11 -2.84 -42.63 -5.64
CA GLN A 11 -3.49 -41.37 -5.98
C GLN A 11 -2.43 -40.26 -5.89
N ALA A 12 -2.15 -39.62 -7.02
CA ALA A 12 -1.30 -38.45 -7.04
C ALA A 12 -1.99 -37.34 -6.22
N HIS A 13 -1.42 -37.00 -5.06
CA HIS A 13 -1.87 -35.84 -4.31
C HIS A 13 -1.51 -34.57 -5.10
N GLU A 14 -2.50 -33.97 -5.75
CA GLU A 14 -2.34 -32.64 -6.36
C GLU A 14 -2.02 -31.61 -5.27
N SER A 15 -0.90 -30.90 -5.43
CA SER A 15 -0.48 -29.83 -4.54
C SER A 15 -1.00 -28.49 -5.05
N PHE A 16 -1.81 -27.80 -4.24
CA PHE A 16 -2.32 -26.46 -4.55
C PHE A 16 -1.48 -25.38 -3.86
N THR A 17 -1.13 -24.31 -4.59
CA THR A 17 -0.41 -23.16 -4.05
C THR A 17 -1.37 -22.20 -3.36
N ILE A 18 -1.09 -21.82 -2.12
CA ILE A 18 -1.83 -20.80 -1.38
C ILE A 18 -1.27 -19.41 -1.75
N PRO A 19 -2.09 -18.40 -2.08
CA PRO A 19 -1.62 -17.07 -2.42
C PRO A 19 -1.06 -16.32 -1.19
N GLU A 20 0.06 -15.61 -1.38
CA GLU A 20 0.69 -14.78 -0.34
C GLU A 20 0.08 -13.36 -0.25
N GLN A 21 -0.57 -12.90 -1.31
CA GLN A 21 -1.15 -11.56 -1.39
C GLN A 21 -2.42 -11.48 -0.54
N ALA A 22 -2.50 -10.47 0.35
CA ALA A 22 -3.56 -10.35 1.35
C ALA A 22 -4.98 -10.40 0.75
N GLU A 23 -5.23 -9.65 -0.33
CA GLU A 23 -6.54 -9.62 -1.00
C GLU A 23 -6.93 -10.99 -1.61
N ALA A 24 -5.97 -11.64 -2.29
CA ALA A 24 -6.18 -12.97 -2.87
C ALA A 24 -6.40 -14.06 -1.80
N LEU A 25 -5.71 -13.97 -0.66
CA LEU A 25 -5.87 -14.89 0.47
C LEU A 25 -7.21 -14.67 1.20
N ILE A 26 -7.63 -13.42 1.39
CA ILE A 26 -8.97 -13.07 1.91
C ILE A 26 -10.05 -13.65 0.98
N TYR A 27 -9.94 -13.41 -0.33
CA TYR A 27 -10.90 -13.92 -1.31
C TYR A 27 -10.98 -15.45 -1.33
N LEU A 28 -9.83 -16.15 -1.33
CA LEU A 28 -9.78 -17.61 -1.26
C LEU A 28 -10.46 -18.14 0.01
N ALA A 29 -10.20 -17.52 1.16
CA ALA A 29 -10.79 -17.92 2.42
C ALA A 29 -12.31 -17.66 2.46
N GLU A 30 -12.80 -16.53 1.93
CA GLU A 30 -14.24 -16.28 1.75
C GLU A 30 -14.90 -17.36 0.89
N LYS A 31 -14.22 -17.85 -0.17
CA LYS A 31 -14.73 -18.95 -1.01
C LYS A 31 -14.77 -20.29 -0.29
N ILE A 32 -13.74 -20.64 0.48
CA ILE A 32 -13.70 -21.86 1.29
C ILE A 32 -14.82 -21.85 2.35
N ILE A 33 -14.99 -20.72 3.05
CA ILE A 33 -16.09 -20.52 4.01
C ILE A 33 -17.44 -20.67 3.32
N GLN A 34 -17.64 -20.02 2.16
CA GLN A 34 -18.89 -20.08 1.40
C GLN A 34 -19.25 -21.52 1.00
N GLN A 35 -18.30 -22.26 0.41
CA GLN A 35 -18.49 -23.63 -0.05
C GLN A 35 -18.91 -24.56 1.10
N HIS A 36 -18.12 -24.61 2.16
CA HIS A 36 -18.38 -25.52 3.28
C HIS A 36 -19.58 -25.11 4.14
N SER A 37 -19.97 -23.82 4.14
CA SER A 37 -21.24 -23.38 4.72
C SER A 37 -22.46 -23.88 3.93
N GLN A 38 -22.34 -24.01 2.60
CA GLN A 38 -23.41 -24.52 1.72
C GLN A 38 -23.53 -26.05 1.80
N GLU A 39 -22.42 -26.77 1.96
CA GLU A 39 -22.39 -28.23 2.18
C GLU A 39 -23.00 -28.64 3.53
N GLY A 40 -22.92 -27.77 4.54
CA GLY A 40 -23.53 -28.00 5.85
C GLY A 40 -23.03 -29.30 6.50
N PRO A 41 -23.91 -30.23 6.93
CA PRO A 41 -23.50 -31.50 7.52
C PRO A 41 -22.70 -32.44 6.59
N GLN A 42 -22.71 -32.21 5.28
CA GLN A 42 -21.90 -32.98 4.32
C GLN A 42 -20.46 -32.45 4.18
N SER A 43 -20.18 -31.28 4.77
CA SER A 43 -18.84 -30.70 4.70
C SER A 43 -17.83 -31.55 5.48
N PRO A 44 -16.63 -31.82 4.92
CA PRO A 44 -15.53 -32.40 5.69
C PRO A 44 -14.97 -31.42 6.74
N VAL A 45 -15.30 -30.12 6.65
CA VAL A 45 -14.83 -29.09 7.57
C VAL A 45 -15.86 -28.84 8.67
N LYS A 46 -15.43 -28.98 9.92
CA LYS A 46 -16.31 -28.82 11.10
C LYS A 46 -16.93 -27.41 11.15
N PRO A 47 -18.23 -27.26 11.46
CA PRO A 47 -18.89 -25.95 11.54
C PRO A 47 -18.21 -24.95 12.49
N GLN A 48 -17.61 -25.42 13.58
CA GLN A 48 -16.87 -24.57 14.52
C GLN A 48 -15.61 -23.95 13.89
N LEU A 49 -14.93 -24.67 12.97
CA LEU A 49 -13.77 -24.15 12.26
C LEU A 49 -14.19 -23.14 11.19
N ILE A 50 -15.31 -23.37 10.50
CA ILE A 50 -15.90 -22.39 9.57
C ILE A 50 -16.27 -21.10 10.31
N ALA A 51 -16.83 -21.18 11.53
CA ALA A 51 -17.15 -20.02 12.35
C ALA A 51 -15.90 -19.22 12.79
N ASP A 52 -14.84 -19.90 13.25
CA ASP A 52 -13.56 -19.26 13.62
C ASP A 52 -12.87 -18.62 12.41
N LEU A 53 -12.84 -19.30 11.26
CA LEU A 53 -12.33 -18.75 10.00
C LEU A 53 -13.11 -17.50 9.58
N ASN A 54 -14.44 -17.52 9.64
CA ASN A 54 -15.28 -16.38 9.29
C ASN A 54 -15.00 -15.15 10.19
N TYR A 55 -14.83 -15.36 11.50
CA TYR A 55 -14.43 -14.30 12.43
C TYR A 55 -13.04 -13.71 12.10
N ARG A 56 -12.05 -14.57 11.82
CA ARG A 56 -10.68 -14.16 11.46
C ARG A 56 -10.64 -13.40 10.13
N ILE A 57 -11.33 -13.89 9.11
CA ILE A 57 -11.35 -13.26 7.77
C ILE A 57 -12.09 -11.92 7.79
N SER A 58 -13.23 -11.83 8.48
CA SER A 58 -13.92 -10.55 8.70
C SER A 58 -13.00 -9.51 9.38
N SER A 59 -12.24 -9.94 10.40
CA SER A 59 -11.27 -9.10 11.08
C SER A 59 -10.10 -8.69 10.17
N ALA A 60 -9.53 -9.62 9.41
CA ALA A 60 -8.43 -9.37 8.48
C ALA A 60 -8.85 -8.40 7.36
N LYS A 61 -10.02 -8.61 6.76
CA LYS A 61 -10.62 -7.74 5.74
C LYS A 61 -10.82 -6.32 6.26
N SER A 62 -11.43 -6.17 7.45
CA SER A 62 -11.63 -4.85 8.07
C SER A 62 -10.31 -4.10 8.30
N ARG A 63 -9.22 -4.81 8.67
CA ARG A 63 -7.89 -4.20 8.82
C ARG A 63 -7.23 -3.87 7.48
N HIS A 64 -7.41 -4.70 6.45
CA HIS A 64 -6.93 -4.44 5.10
C HIS A 64 -7.58 -3.18 4.51
N ASP A 65 -8.91 -3.08 4.59
CA ASP A 65 -9.69 -1.93 4.11
C ASP A 65 -9.30 -0.63 4.84
N GLN A 66 -9.05 -0.70 6.15
CA GLN A 66 -8.50 0.41 6.94
C GLN A 66 -7.11 0.82 6.43
N GLY A 67 -6.22 -0.15 6.17
CA GLY A 67 -4.89 0.09 5.62
C GLY A 67 -4.92 0.82 4.28
N LEU A 68 -5.71 0.32 3.32
CA LEU A 68 -5.89 0.96 2.01
C LEU A 68 -6.43 2.39 2.11
N LYS A 69 -7.38 2.63 3.03
CA LYS A 69 -7.90 3.97 3.31
C LYS A 69 -6.81 4.91 3.83
N TYR A 70 -5.98 4.47 4.77
CA TYR A 70 -4.89 5.30 5.30
C TYR A 70 -3.78 5.53 4.27
N GLU A 71 -3.43 4.53 3.45
CA GLU A 71 -2.47 4.68 2.34
C GLU A 71 -2.95 5.74 1.33
N ARG A 72 -4.24 5.71 0.99
CA ARG A 72 -4.86 6.72 0.13
C ARG A 72 -4.77 8.13 0.74
N LEU A 73 -5.19 8.30 2.00
CA LEU A 73 -5.14 9.59 2.70
C LEU A 73 -3.70 10.12 2.82
N MET A 74 -2.72 9.25 3.05
CA MET A 74 -1.29 9.60 3.05
C MET A 74 -0.84 10.11 1.69
N ARG A 75 -1.20 9.43 0.59
CA ARG A 75 -0.88 9.87 -0.78
C ARG A 75 -1.51 11.23 -1.11
N GLU A 76 -2.78 11.42 -0.76
CA GLU A 76 -3.50 12.70 -0.96
C GLU A 76 -2.82 13.83 -0.16
N ALA A 77 -2.47 13.60 1.11
CA ALA A 77 -1.78 14.60 1.95
C ALA A 77 -0.35 14.93 1.46
N PHE A 78 0.38 13.95 0.92
CA PHE A 78 1.71 14.21 0.33
C PHE A 78 1.61 14.94 -1.01
N ALA A 79 0.62 14.62 -1.85
CA ALA A 79 0.36 15.36 -3.08
C ALA A 79 0.01 16.83 -2.81
N GLU A 80 -0.86 17.11 -1.83
CA GLU A 80 -1.20 18.48 -1.43
C GLU A 80 0.02 19.22 -0.85
N ARG A 81 0.80 18.58 0.03
CA ARG A 81 2.06 19.14 0.54
C ARG A 81 3.02 19.50 -0.60
N ASP A 82 3.23 18.59 -1.54
CA ASP A 82 4.21 18.78 -2.61
C ASP A 82 3.71 19.76 -3.69
N PHE A 83 2.38 19.91 -3.84
CA PHE A 83 1.75 20.99 -4.59
C PHE A 83 2.00 22.36 -3.92
N LEU A 84 1.70 22.51 -2.63
CA LEU A 84 1.92 23.75 -1.87
C LEU A 84 3.41 24.17 -1.78
N LEU A 85 4.32 23.19 -1.77
CA LEU A 85 5.77 23.41 -1.78
C LEU A 85 6.37 23.66 -3.17
N GLY A 86 5.59 23.69 -4.25
CA GLY A 86 6.11 23.95 -5.60
C GLY A 86 7.01 22.83 -6.15
N LYS A 87 6.81 21.58 -5.70
CA LYS A 87 7.58 20.41 -6.17
C LYS A 87 6.99 19.73 -7.38
N HIS A 88 5.73 20.02 -7.71
CA HIS A 88 5.13 19.60 -8.99
C HIS A 88 5.44 20.63 -10.08
N ASN A 89 5.93 20.17 -11.23
CA ASN A 89 6.11 20.99 -12.43
C ASN A 89 4.77 21.36 -13.07
N THR A 90 3.94 22.15 -12.38
CA THR A 90 2.74 22.76 -12.96
C THR A 90 3.12 24.04 -13.68
N LEU A 91 3.40 23.92 -14.99
CA LEU A 91 3.57 25.04 -15.91
C LEU A 91 2.47 26.09 -15.67
N GLY A 92 2.85 27.31 -15.27
CA GLY A 92 1.93 28.43 -15.07
C GLY A 92 1.31 28.60 -13.67
N ARG A 93 1.88 28.00 -12.60
CA ARG A 93 1.48 28.30 -11.19
C ARG A 93 2.58 28.88 -10.29
N GLU A 94 3.72 29.25 -10.86
CA GLU A 94 4.95 29.74 -10.21
C GLU A 94 4.81 31.04 -9.37
N GLU A 95 3.61 31.61 -9.20
CA GLU A 95 3.41 32.84 -8.42
C GLU A 95 2.83 32.61 -7.01
N ARG A 96 2.48 31.36 -6.64
CA ARG A 96 1.67 31.10 -5.42
C ARG A 96 2.14 29.96 -4.52
N ASP A 97 3.09 29.13 -4.95
CA ASP A 97 3.67 28.11 -4.09
C ASP A 97 4.78 28.68 -3.18
N VAL A 98 5.09 27.96 -2.10
CA VAL A 98 6.05 28.41 -1.09
C VAL A 98 7.45 28.61 -1.67
N LYS A 99 7.88 27.75 -2.60
CA LYS A 99 9.23 27.81 -3.17
C LYS A 99 9.38 29.09 -4.00
N SER A 100 8.46 29.35 -4.93
CA SER A 100 8.56 30.51 -5.81
C SER A 100 8.32 31.84 -5.08
N ILE A 101 7.52 31.85 -4.01
CA ILE A 101 7.45 33.01 -3.09
C ILE A 101 8.83 33.27 -2.45
N ILE A 102 9.50 32.23 -1.94
CA ILE A 102 10.84 32.35 -1.35
C ILE A 102 11.87 32.80 -2.40
N GLU A 103 11.86 32.23 -3.60
CA GLU A 103 12.76 32.62 -4.70
C GLU A 103 12.61 34.11 -5.07
N ASN A 104 11.37 34.61 -5.16
CA ASN A 104 11.09 36.03 -5.39
C ASN A 104 11.55 36.93 -4.23
N VAL A 105 11.33 36.53 -2.98
CA VAL A 105 11.82 37.26 -1.80
C VAL A 105 13.35 37.31 -1.78
N VAL A 106 14.03 36.20 -2.06
CA VAL A 106 15.50 36.15 -2.13
C VAL A 106 16.02 37.05 -3.26
N LEU A 107 15.40 37.03 -4.45
CA LEU A 107 15.77 37.89 -5.57
C LEU A 107 15.65 39.38 -5.22
N LEU A 108 14.56 39.80 -4.57
CA LEU A 108 14.37 41.18 -4.13
C LEU A 108 15.41 41.59 -3.07
N LEU A 109 15.66 40.74 -2.08
CA LEU A 109 16.67 41.02 -1.05
C LEU A 109 18.08 41.12 -1.63
N GLN A 110 18.44 40.29 -2.63
CA GLN A 110 19.73 40.36 -3.31
C GLN A 110 19.97 41.69 -4.06
N GLN A 111 18.92 42.41 -4.44
CA GLN A 111 19.03 43.74 -5.06
C GLN A 111 19.32 44.86 -4.05
N HIS A 112 19.02 44.63 -2.76
CA HIS A 112 19.14 45.63 -1.69
C HIS A 112 20.29 45.36 -0.70
N TYR A 113 20.72 44.10 -0.54
CA TYR A 113 21.76 43.71 0.42
C TYR A 113 23.10 43.42 -0.30
N THR A 114 24.13 44.21 0.04
CA THR A 114 25.51 44.00 -0.44
C THR A 114 26.27 42.93 0.34
N ASP A 115 26.00 42.77 1.64
CA ASP A 115 26.50 41.63 2.41
C ASP A 115 25.62 40.39 2.18
N LYS A 116 26.24 39.29 1.74
CA LYS A 116 25.57 38.02 1.45
C LYS A 116 25.60 37.02 2.61
N THR A 117 26.33 37.31 3.69
CA THR A 117 26.51 36.41 4.85
C THR A 117 25.18 36.00 5.48
N GLY A 118 24.18 36.90 5.48
CA GLY A 118 22.83 36.61 5.96
C GLY A 118 22.13 35.46 5.24
N PHE A 119 22.27 35.37 3.90
CA PHE A 119 21.63 34.30 3.12
C PHE A 119 22.24 32.93 3.43
N THR A 120 23.57 32.84 3.58
CA THR A 120 24.26 31.60 3.96
C THR A 120 23.86 31.16 5.37
N ASN A 121 23.69 32.09 6.31
CA ASN A 121 23.19 31.80 7.65
C ASN A 121 21.73 31.28 7.66
N TRP A 122 20.95 31.54 6.61
CA TRP A 122 19.61 30.97 6.41
C TRP A 122 19.63 29.61 5.70
N GLY A 123 20.81 29.06 5.40
CA GLY A 123 20.97 27.78 4.71
C GLY A 123 20.87 27.86 3.18
N LEU A 124 20.94 29.06 2.57
CA LEU A 124 21.04 29.18 1.12
C LEU A 124 22.47 28.89 0.66
N GLU A 125 22.63 27.82 -0.11
CA GLU A 125 23.89 27.48 -0.77
C GLU A 125 24.12 28.37 -1.99
N ALA A 126 25.34 28.89 -2.14
CA ALA A 126 25.74 29.57 -3.35
C ALA A 126 25.82 28.56 -4.51
N ARG A 127 25.12 28.83 -5.62
CA ARG A 127 25.32 28.04 -6.85
C ARG A 127 26.77 28.19 -7.31
N SER A 128 27.53 27.09 -7.30
CA SER A 128 28.75 26.99 -8.08
C SER A 128 28.35 26.64 -9.51
N ASP A 129 28.52 27.56 -10.44
CA ASP A 129 28.44 27.24 -11.86
C ASP A 129 29.53 26.21 -12.19
N LYS A 130 29.16 25.15 -12.91
CA LYS A 130 30.04 24.09 -13.43
C LYS A 130 29.90 24.02 -14.94
#